data_AF-A0A0Q5JJW8-F1
#
_entry.id   AF-A0A0Q5JJW8-F1
#
_cell.length_a   1.000
_cell.length_b   1.000
_cell.length_c   1.000
_cell.angle_alpha   90.00
_cell.angle_beta   90.00
_cell.angle_gamma   90.00
#
_symmetry.space_group_name_H-M   'P 1'
#
loop_
_entity.id
_entity.type
_entity.pdbx_description
1 polymer ?
#
loop_
_entity_poly.entity_id
_entity_poly.type
_entity_poly.pdbx_seq_one_letter_code
_entity_poly.pdbx_strand_id
1 'polypeptide(L)'
;MPLFMDVHTLDAPVTLDDVSKAHAADLQTQGPQGVQYLRYWVDEKHAKIFCLVDAPTADAAQSVHREAHGLVADEIYQVVEGA
;
A
#
# COMPACT_ATOMS: atom_id res chain seq x y z
N MET A 1 10.69 -11.02 -2.79
CA MET A 1 10.38 -10.80 -4.23
C MET A 1 10.84 -9.36 -4.54
N PRO A 2 10.56 -8.70 -5.69
CA PRO A 2 10.90 -7.27 -5.78
C PRO A 2 10.12 -6.45 -4.75
N LEU A 3 10.71 -5.32 -4.35
CA LEU A 3 10.03 -4.34 -3.51
C LEU A 3 9.31 -3.32 -4.38
N PHE A 4 8.14 -2.89 -3.92
CA PHE A 4 7.35 -1.83 -4.51
C PHE A 4 7.05 -0.75 -3.47
N MET A 5 7.09 0.50 -3.91
CA MET A 5 6.54 1.64 -3.19
C MET A 5 5.27 2.06 -3.92
N ASP A 6 4.12 1.89 -3.29
CA ASP A 6 2.88 2.47 -3.77
C ASP A 6 2.61 3.82 -3.10
N VAL A 7 1.92 4.70 -3.83
CA VAL A 7 1.61 6.06 -3.38
C VAL A 7 0.14 6.32 -3.62
N HIS A 8 -0.55 6.76 -2.57
CA HIS A 8 -1.92 7.22 -2.63
C HIS A 8 -1.96 8.73 -2.38
N THR A 9 -2.75 9.45 -3.17
CA THR A 9 -3.08 10.86 -2.98
C THR A 9 -4.59 10.97 -2.87
N LEU A 10 -5.07 11.35 -1.68
CA LEU A 10 -6.49 11.40 -1.40
C LEU A 10 -7.03 12.83 -1.54
N ASP A 11 -8.25 12.96 -2.08
CA ASP A 11 -8.96 14.23 -2.19
C ASP A 11 -9.54 14.70 -0.83
N ALA A 12 -9.46 13.86 0.20
CA ALA A 12 -9.96 14.12 1.54
C ALA A 12 -8.84 13.92 2.59
N PRO A 13 -8.94 14.60 3.75
CA PRO A 13 -8.01 14.37 4.86
C PRO A 13 -7.97 12.89 5.23
N VAL A 14 -6.77 12.40 5.53
CA VAL A 14 -6.55 11.03 5.98
C VAL A 14 -5.83 11.07 7.32
N THR A 15 -6.26 10.23 8.25
CA THR A 15 -5.62 10.10 9.55
C THR A 15 -4.77 8.83 9.62
N LEU A 16 -3.77 8.81 10.49
CA LEU A 16 -2.99 7.60 10.76
C LEU A 16 -3.87 6.40 11.18
N ASP A 17 -4.96 6.64 11.91
CA ASP A 17 -5.88 5.58 12.35
C ASP A 17 -6.68 4.97 11.18
N ASP A 18 -7.13 5.81 10.23
CA ASP A 18 -7.78 5.34 9.01
C ASP A 18 -6.84 4.48 8.17
N VAL A 19 -5.59 4.91 8.00
CA VAL A 19 -4.58 4.14 7.28
C VAL A 19 -4.22 2.85 8.02
N SER A 20 -4.16 2.86 9.36
CA SER A 20 -3.92 1.64 10.14
C SER A 20 -5.01 0.59 9.91
N LYS A 21 -6.27 1.00 9.74
CA LYS A 21 -7.38 0.08 9.42
C LYS A 21 -7.29 -0.45 8.00
N ALA A 22 -6.98 0.41 7.03
CA ALA A 22 -6.78 0.00 5.64
C ALA A 22 -5.63 -1.01 5.52
N HIS A 23 -4.49 -0.71 6.13
CA HIS A 23 -3.33 -1.60 6.15
C HIS A 23 -3.63 -2.93 6.84
N ALA A 24 -4.43 -2.94 7.92
CA ALA A 24 -4.87 -4.19 8.54
C ALA A 24 -5.74 -5.04 7.60
N ALA A 25 -6.55 -4.42 6.74
CA ALA A 25 -7.34 -5.12 5.72
C ALA A 25 -6.44 -5.69 4.59
N ASP A 26 -5.39 -4.97 4.18
CA ASP A 26 -4.39 -5.48 3.24
C ASP A 26 -3.72 -6.75 3.78
N LEU A 27 -3.29 -6.72 5.05
CA LEU A 27 -2.64 -7.86 5.71
C LEU A 27 -3.54 -9.10 5.79
N GLN A 28 -4.86 -8.92 5.89
CA GLN A 28 -5.83 -10.02 5.88
C GLN A 28 -6.05 -10.60 4.47
N THR A 29 -5.84 -9.79 3.43
CA THR A 29 -6.14 -10.11 2.03
C THR A 29 -4.92 -10.58 1.24
N GLN A 30 -3.70 -10.24 1.65
CA GLN A 30 -2.47 -10.41 0.86
C GLN A 30 -2.05 -11.86 0.53
N GLY A 31 -2.44 -12.83 1.36
CA GLY A 31 -1.94 -14.21 1.32
C GLY A 31 -2.14 -14.91 -0.04
N PRO A 32 -3.37 -14.97 -0.59
CA PRO A 32 -3.65 -15.59 -1.89
C PRO A 32 -2.89 -14.97 -3.07
N GLN A 33 -2.50 -13.69 -2.98
CA GLN A 33 -1.79 -12.97 -4.05
C GLN A 33 -0.26 -13.15 -3.98
N GLY A 34 0.25 -13.83 -2.94
CA GLY A 34 1.68 -13.94 -2.69
C GLY A 34 2.34 -12.59 -2.37
N VAL A 35 1.59 -11.66 -1.79
CA VAL A 35 2.04 -10.30 -1.46
C VAL A 35 2.32 -10.19 0.04
N GLN A 36 3.26 -9.32 0.41
CA GLN A 36 3.51 -8.91 1.79
C GLN A 36 3.62 -7.39 1.89
N TYR A 37 2.61 -6.75 2.48
CA TYR A 37 2.69 -5.37 2.93
C TYR A 37 3.58 -5.29 4.17
N LEU A 38 4.65 -4.48 4.09
CA LEU A 38 5.72 -4.47 5.08
C LEU A 38 5.61 -3.29 6.05
N ARG A 39 5.50 -2.08 5.50
CA ARG A 39 5.46 -0.82 6.26
C ARG A 39 4.64 0.22 5.50
N TYR A 40 4.17 1.23 6.23
CA TYR A 40 3.50 2.38 5.65
C TYR A 40 3.90 3.68 6.36
N TRP A 41 3.72 4.79 5.65
CA TRP A 41 3.89 6.15 6.16
C TRP A 41 2.69 7.00 5.73
N VAL A 42 2.33 7.97 6.57
CA VAL A 42 1.21 8.88 6.33
C VAL A 42 1.69 10.31 6.44
N ASP A 43 1.39 11.10 5.42
CA ASP A 43 1.50 12.55 5.44
C ASP A 43 0.08 13.13 5.50
N GLU A 44 -0.44 13.29 6.71
CA GLU A 44 -1.81 13.78 6.95
C GLU A 44 -2.00 15.20 6.39
N LYS A 45 -0.93 16.01 6.35
CA LYS A 45 -0.97 17.40 5.87
C LYS A 45 -1.22 17.46 4.36
N HIS A 46 -0.62 16.56 3.60
CA HIS A 46 -0.76 16.52 2.14
C HIS A 46 -1.67 15.38 1.65
N ALA A 47 -2.36 14.70 2.56
CA ALA A 47 -3.23 13.56 2.29
C ALA A 47 -2.55 12.47 1.45
N LYS A 48 -1.32 12.10 1.84
CA LYS A 48 -0.53 11.06 1.15
C LYS A 48 -0.29 9.84 2.02
N ILE A 49 -0.31 8.68 1.38
CA ILE A 49 0.05 7.40 1.97
C ILE A 49 1.13 6.78 1.10
N PHE A 50 2.11 6.17 1.75
CA PHE A 50 3.19 5.44 1.11
C PHE A 50 3.25 4.04 1.72
N CYS A 51 3.10 2.97 0.93
CA CYS A 51 3.28 1.61 1.43
C CYS A 51 4.48 0.94 0.76
N LEU A 52 5.30 0.26 1.57
CA LEU A 52 6.34 -0.63 1.09
C LEU A 52 5.80 -2.06 1.06
N VAL A 53 5.91 -2.69 -0.09
CA VAL A 53 5.39 -4.03 -0.38
C VAL A 53 6.48 -4.92 -0.96
N ASP A 54 6.54 -6.17 -0.52
CA ASP A 54 7.21 -7.26 -1.22
C ASP A 54 6.15 -8.04 -2.02
N ALA A 55 6.23 -8.03 -3.36
CA ALA A 55 5.23 -8.64 -4.24
C ALA A 55 5.85 -9.25 -5.50
N PRO A 56 5.19 -10.21 -6.17
CA PRO A 56 5.67 -10.75 -7.43
C PRO A 56 5.57 -9.74 -8.59
N THR A 57 4.54 -8.89 -8.60
CA THR A 57 4.31 -7.83 -9.58
C THR A 57 3.58 -6.64 -8.95
N ALA A 58 3.62 -5.48 -9.61
CA ALA A 58 2.83 -4.32 -9.23
C ALA A 58 1.32 -4.62 -9.24
N ASP A 59 0.83 -5.36 -10.24
CA ASP A 59 -0.58 -5.75 -10.36
C ASP A 59 -1.04 -6.64 -9.20
N ALA A 60 -0.16 -7.52 -8.69
CA ALA A 60 -0.48 -8.36 -7.53
C ALA A 60 -0.66 -7.49 -6.27
N ALA A 61 0.21 -6.50 -6.06
CA ALA A 61 0.06 -5.53 -4.96
C ALA A 61 -1.26 -4.75 -5.09
N GLN A 62 -1.56 -4.19 -6.28
CA GLN A 62 -2.80 -3.46 -6.52
C GLN A 62 -4.06 -4.31 -6.34
N SER A 63 -3.99 -5.61 -6.63
CA SER A 63 -5.11 -6.53 -6.44
C SER A 63 -5.47 -6.69 -4.96
N VAL A 64 -4.48 -6.71 -4.07
CA VAL A 64 -4.71 -6.74 -2.61
C VAL A 64 -5.51 -5.52 -2.16
N HIS A 65 -5.05 -4.30 -2.49
CA HIS A 65 -5.79 -3.08 -2.15
C HIS A 65 -7.22 -3.08 -2.69
N ARG A 66 -7.39 -3.53 -3.94
CA ARG A 66 -8.70 -3.59 -4.60
C ARG A 66 -9.65 -4.53 -3.87
N GLU A 67 -9.17 -5.69 -3.46
CA GLU A 67 -9.96 -6.70 -2.74
C GLU A 67 -10.19 -6.33 -1.27
N ALA A 68 -9.20 -5.70 -0.62
CA ALA A 68 -9.25 -5.37 0.80
C ALA A 68 -10.19 -4.21 1.12
N HIS A 69 -10.09 -3.12 0.36
CA HIS A 69 -10.83 -1.87 0.64
C HIS A 69 -11.17 -1.04 -0.60
N GLY A 70 -10.73 -1.44 -1.80
CA GLY A 70 -11.05 -0.77 -3.06
C GLY A 70 -10.22 0.49 -3.36
N LEU A 71 -9.35 0.92 -2.45
CA LEU A 71 -8.47 2.09 -2.66
C LEU A 71 -7.18 1.64 -3.32
N VAL A 72 -7.16 1.59 -4.65
CA VAL A 72 -5.93 1.27 -5.40
C VAL A 72 -5.00 2.48 -5.39
N ALA A 73 -3.69 2.25 -5.31
CA ALA A 73 -2.69 3.30 -5.38
C ALA A 73 -2.70 4.04 -6.71
N ASP A 74 -2.44 5.35 -6.68
CA ASP A 74 -2.32 6.19 -7.87
C ASP A 74 -1.04 5.90 -8.64
N GLU A 75 0.03 5.61 -7.90
CA GLU A 75 1.36 5.33 -8.44
C GLU A 75 1.94 4.09 -7.74
N ILE A 76 2.70 3.28 -8.48
CA ILE A 76 3.44 2.15 -7.93
C ILE A 76 4.78 2.00 -8.64
N TYR A 77 5.85 1.97 -7.86
CA TYR A 77 7.22 1.94 -8.36
C TYR A 77 7.94 0.72 -7.82
N GLN A 78 8.58 -0.06 -8.69
CA GLN A 78 9.56 -1.04 -8.22
C GLN A 78 10.77 -0.29 -7.65
N VAL A 79 11.14 -0.59 -6.41
CA VAL A 79 12.20 0.10 -5.67
C VAL A 79 13.26 -0.88 -5.18
N VAL A 80 14.41 -0.32 -4.79
CA VAL A 80 15.49 -1.04 -4.10
C VAL A 80 15.73 -0.32 -2.78
N GLU A 81 15.68 -1.05 -1.68
CA GLU A 81 15.98 -0.50 -0.35
C GLU A 81 17.48 -0.16 -0.25
N GLY A 82 17.78 1.06 0.19
CA GLY A 82 19.14 1.50 0.50
C GLY A 82 19.56 1.12 1.92
N ALA A 83 20.87 1.20 2.21
CA ALA A 83 21.46 0.92 3.54
C ALA A 83 21.61 2.18 4.39
#